data_AF-A0A0E3M6J4-F1
#
_entry.id   AF-A0A0E3M6J4-F1
#
_cell.length_a   1.000
_cell.length_b   1.000
_cell.length_c   1.000
_cell.angle_alpha   90.00
_cell.angle_beta   90.00
_cell.angle_gamma   90.00
#
_symmetry.space_group_name_H-M   'P 1'
#
loop_
_entity.id
_entity.type
_entity.pdbx_description
1 polymer ?
#
loop_
_entity_poly.entity_id
_entity_poly.type
_entity_poly.pdbx_seq_one_letter_code
_entity_poly.pdbx_strand_id
1 'polypeptide(L)'
;MDLDMFFQGLKENLPDKAIDISESLELLKETINDTMEVIAAKVNEAILVRDLEKMKQYSGLVEQGHDYEVKIEEIIKILDVEELDVKEEVNENVDNKVIPNYDEYTVDNNVEHSLYENFTHIRPFGFKINNSRLIQGTTWQEVLIKTSEILFNKDRTKFFSFESNKNMNGKKNKYFCCKTEGIRKPELVANSIYIETNMSGNAIRNLIIKMLKQYGIKLSDYKVYFRADYSSLNK
;
A
#
# COMPACT_ATOMS: atom_id res chain seq x y z
N MET A 1 21.51 -3.47 -19.84
CA MET A 1 21.25 -2.24 -19.08
C MET A 1 21.13 -2.69 -17.65
N ASP A 2 22.06 -2.27 -16.80
CA ASP A 2 22.20 -2.79 -15.44
C ASP A 2 20.96 -2.43 -14.61
N LEU A 3 20.41 -3.40 -13.86
CA LEU A 3 19.17 -3.22 -13.10
C LEU A 3 19.32 -2.06 -12.09
N ASP A 4 20.53 -1.92 -11.54
CA ASP A 4 20.92 -0.87 -10.61
C ASP A 4 20.89 0.52 -11.28
N MET A 5 21.38 0.63 -12.52
CA MET A 5 21.34 1.90 -13.26
C MET A 5 19.92 2.37 -13.52
N PHE A 6 18.98 1.45 -13.76
CA PHE A 6 17.58 1.78 -13.95
C PHE A 6 16.95 2.33 -12.66
N PHE A 7 17.14 1.63 -11.54
CA PHE A 7 16.58 2.06 -10.26
C PHE A 7 17.20 3.35 -9.73
N GLN A 8 18.50 3.56 -9.99
CA GLN A 8 19.16 4.83 -9.68
C GLN A 8 18.62 5.98 -10.54
N GLY A 9 18.40 5.74 -11.85
CA GLY A 9 17.75 6.71 -12.72
C GLY A 9 16.33 7.05 -12.30
N LEU A 10 15.54 6.07 -11.82
CA LEU A 10 14.21 6.32 -11.27
C LEU A 10 14.27 7.17 -10.00
N LYS A 11 15.19 6.86 -9.09
CA LYS A 11 15.39 7.62 -7.85
C LYS A 11 15.73 9.08 -8.12
N GLU A 12 16.57 9.36 -9.11
CA GLU A 12 17.01 10.72 -9.44
C GLU A 12 15.95 11.53 -10.20
N ASN A 13 15.20 10.89 -11.11
CA ASN A 13 14.32 11.60 -12.04
C ASN A 13 12.82 11.48 -11.70
N LEU A 14 12.41 10.43 -10.99
CA LEU A 14 11.01 10.08 -10.70
C LEU A 14 10.85 9.56 -9.25
N PRO A 15 11.19 10.36 -8.22
CA PRO A 15 11.25 9.90 -6.83
C PRO A 15 9.92 9.34 -6.31
N ASP A 16 8.77 9.91 -6.68
CA ASP A 16 7.46 9.38 -6.27
C ASP A 16 7.21 7.97 -6.82
N LYS A 17 7.68 7.68 -8.04
CA LYS A 17 7.58 6.34 -8.63
C LYS A 17 8.59 5.37 -8.02
N ALA A 18 9.76 5.85 -7.63
CA ALA A 18 10.72 5.06 -6.86
C ALA A 18 10.12 4.63 -5.51
N ILE A 19 9.40 5.53 -4.81
CA ILE A 19 8.68 5.24 -3.57
C ILE A 19 7.56 4.21 -3.81
N ASP A 20 6.68 4.44 -4.79
CA ASP A 20 5.59 3.51 -5.13
C ASP A 20 6.10 2.08 -5.43
N ILE A 21 7.22 1.95 -6.15
CA ILE A 21 7.86 0.66 -6.44
C ILE A 21 8.44 0.04 -5.17
N SER A 22 9.14 0.82 -4.35
CA SER A 22 9.72 0.35 -3.09
C SER A 22 8.66 -0.24 -2.16
N GLU A 23 7.53 0.45 -1.97
CA GLU A 23 6.40 -0.04 -1.17
C GLU A 23 5.76 -1.30 -1.75
N SER A 24 5.66 -1.38 -3.08
CA SER A 24 5.13 -2.56 -3.77
C SER A 24 6.05 -3.77 -3.60
N LEU A 25 7.37 -3.54 -3.63
CA LEU A 25 8.38 -4.57 -3.36
C LEU A 25 8.37 -5.03 -1.91
N GLU A 26 8.15 -4.13 -0.94
CA GLU A 26 7.92 -4.50 0.46
C GLU A 26 6.70 -5.42 0.59
N LEU A 27 5.60 -5.10 -0.09
CA LEU A 27 4.38 -5.93 -0.07
C LEU A 27 4.63 -7.32 -0.68
N LEU A 28 5.40 -7.38 -1.77
CA LEU A 28 5.81 -8.65 -2.37
C LEU A 28 6.67 -9.46 -1.40
N LYS A 29 7.67 -8.82 -0.77
CA LYS A 29 8.54 -9.44 0.23
C LYS A 29 7.76 -10.03 1.39
N GLU A 30 6.80 -9.29 1.95
CA GLU A 30 5.91 -9.78 3.03
C GLU A 30 5.13 -11.02 2.56
N THR A 31 4.58 -10.97 1.34
CA THR A 31 3.81 -12.09 0.79
C THR A 31 4.68 -13.33 0.53
N ILE A 32 5.94 -13.15 0.12
CA ILE A 32 6.92 -14.25 -0.01
C ILE A 32 7.22 -14.83 1.37
N ASN A 33 7.49 -14.01 2.39
CA ASN A 33 7.72 -14.46 3.76
C ASN A 33 6.55 -15.31 4.29
N ASP A 34 5.31 -14.82 4.13
CA ASP A 34 4.10 -15.57 4.53
C ASP A 34 4.02 -16.93 3.80
N THR A 35 4.37 -16.96 2.52
CA THR A 35 4.39 -18.19 1.71
C THR A 35 5.49 -19.14 2.19
N MET A 36 6.65 -18.61 2.57
CA MET A 36 7.79 -19.37 3.08
C MET A 36 7.48 -20.07 4.40
N GLU A 37 6.69 -19.45 5.29
CA GLU A 37 6.19 -20.10 6.50
C GLU A 37 5.32 -21.32 6.18
N VAL A 38 4.47 -21.22 5.15
CA VAL A 38 3.64 -22.35 4.69
C VAL A 38 4.50 -23.46 4.08
N ILE A 39 5.52 -23.11 3.28
CA ILE A 39 6.44 -24.09 2.70
C ILE A 39 7.23 -24.80 3.81
N ALA A 40 7.69 -24.07 4.83
CA ALA A 40 8.39 -24.64 5.97
C ALA A 40 7.51 -25.65 6.73
N ALA A 41 6.22 -25.37 6.90
CA ALA A 41 5.27 -26.33 7.45
C ALA A 41 5.17 -27.60 6.58
N LYS A 42 5.18 -27.47 5.25
CA LYS A 42 5.17 -28.61 4.30
C LYS A 42 6.46 -29.43 4.34
N VAL A 43 7.62 -28.82 4.56
CA VAL A 43 8.88 -29.53 4.81
C VAL A 43 8.74 -30.40 6.06
N ASN A 44 8.23 -29.83 7.15
CA ASN A 44 8.02 -30.56 8.41
C ASN A 44 7.05 -31.73 8.24
N GLU A 45 5.93 -31.53 7.54
CA GLU A 45 4.99 -32.61 7.20
C GLU A 45 5.68 -33.74 6.42
N ALA A 46 6.48 -33.39 5.40
CA ALA A 46 7.21 -34.36 4.58
C ALA A 46 8.23 -35.17 5.40
N ILE A 47 8.93 -34.52 6.34
CA ILE A 47 9.85 -35.17 7.29
C ILE A 47 9.10 -36.22 8.13
N LEU A 48 7.92 -35.89 8.66
CA LEU A 48 7.14 -36.80 9.51
C LEU A 48 6.73 -38.08 8.76
N VAL A 49 6.31 -37.95 7.50
CA VAL A 49 5.91 -39.10 6.65
C VAL A 49 7.08 -39.74 5.90
N ARG A 50 8.31 -39.24 6.09
CA ARG A 50 9.54 -39.71 5.42
C ARG A 50 9.48 -39.67 3.89
N ASP A 51 8.76 -38.69 3.32
CA ASP A 51 8.66 -38.46 1.88
C ASP A 51 9.87 -37.66 1.37
N LEU A 52 10.93 -38.38 0.98
CA LEU A 52 12.24 -37.81 0.63
C LEU A 52 12.19 -36.91 -0.62
N GLU A 53 11.31 -37.20 -1.59
CA GLU A 53 11.19 -36.37 -2.79
C GLU A 53 10.58 -35.01 -2.44
N LYS A 54 9.47 -35.00 -1.69
CA LYS A 54 8.86 -33.74 -1.26
C LYS A 54 9.73 -32.94 -0.32
N MET A 55 10.46 -33.61 0.57
CA MET A 55 11.47 -32.93 1.40
C MET A 55 12.47 -32.16 0.54
N LYS A 56 13.05 -32.80 -0.48
CA LYS A 56 14.00 -32.14 -1.38
C LYS A 56 13.36 -31.02 -2.18
N GLN A 57 12.14 -31.24 -2.70
CA GLN A 57 11.41 -30.24 -3.47
C GLN A 57 11.11 -28.99 -2.65
N TYR A 58 10.51 -29.15 -1.47
CA TYR A 58 10.12 -28.00 -0.63
C TYR A 58 11.34 -27.28 -0.07
N SER A 59 12.40 -27.99 0.34
CA SER A 59 13.65 -27.36 0.75
C SER A 59 14.30 -26.54 -0.37
N GLY A 60 14.24 -27.01 -1.62
CA GLY A 60 14.71 -26.22 -2.77
C GLY A 60 13.89 -24.95 -3.00
N LEU A 61 12.58 -24.99 -2.76
CA LEU A 61 11.74 -23.79 -2.81
C LEU A 61 12.07 -22.80 -1.69
N VAL A 62 12.44 -23.29 -0.50
CA VAL A 62 12.90 -22.44 0.61
C VAL A 62 14.16 -21.69 0.21
N GLU A 63 15.14 -22.38 -0.37
CA GLU A 63 16.39 -21.76 -0.83
C GLU A 63 16.12 -20.68 -1.90
N GLN A 64 15.31 -20.99 -2.91
CA GLN A 64 14.95 -20.02 -3.95
C GLN A 64 14.17 -18.82 -3.40
N GLY A 65 13.23 -19.05 -2.49
CA GLY A 65 12.47 -17.98 -1.84
C GLY A 65 13.38 -17.01 -1.09
N HIS A 66 14.35 -17.54 -0.35
CA HIS A 66 15.36 -16.73 0.34
C HIS A 66 16.21 -15.90 -0.63
N ASP A 67 16.67 -16.50 -1.74
CA ASP A 67 17.44 -15.78 -2.77
C ASP A 67 16.65 -14.60 -3.36
N TYR A 68 15.35 -14.77 -3.59
CA TYR A 68 14.49 -13.69 -4.07
C TYR A 68 14.25 -12.62 -3.01
N GLU A 69 14.08 -12.98 -1.73
CA GLU A 69 13.98 -12.00 -0.64
C GLU A 69 15.21 -11.12 -0.54
N VAL A 70 16.42 -11.70 -0.67
CA VAL A 70 17.68 -10.95 -0.67
C VAL A 70 17.73 -9.96 -1.84
N LYS A 71 17.39 -10.41 -3.05
CA LYS A 71 17.36 -9.54 -4.25
C LYS A 71 16.34 -8.41 -4.12
N ILE A 72 15.15 -8.71 -3.59
CA ILE A 72 14.12 -7.68 -3.37
C ILE A 72 14.62 -6.65 -2.36
N GLU A 73 15.26 -7.10 -1.27
CA GLU A 73 15.84 -6.21 -0.26
C GLU A 73 16.96 -5.31 -0.83
N GLU A 74 17.78 -5.84 -1.73
CA GLU A 74 18.81 -5.06 -2.43
C GLU A 74 18.20 -3.97 -3.31
N ILE A 75 17.17 -4.29 -4.08
CA ILE A 75 16.46 -3.31 -4.92
C ILE A 75 15.80 -2.22 -4.06
N ILE A 76 15.15 -2.60 -2.96
CA ILE A 76 14.54 -1.65 -2.02
C ILE A 76 15.60 -0.69 -1.45
N LYS A 77 16.82 -1.18 -1.16
CA LYS A 77 17.92 -0.33 -0.68
C LYS A 77 18.40 0.67 -1.74
N ILE A 78 18.44 0.29 -3.01
CA ILE A 78 18.81 1.20 -4.12
C ILE A 78 17.76 2.31 -4.27
N LEU A 79 16.49 1.91 -4.19
CA LEU A 79 15.33 2.80 -4.30
C LEU A 79 15.11 3.70 -3.09
N ASP A 80 15.81 3.50 -1.98
CA ASP A 80 15.67 4.30 -0.76
C ASP A 80 16.05 5.77 -1.06
N VAL A 81 15.03 6.63 -1.17
CA VAL A 81 15.18 8.06 -1.46
C VAL A 81 15.41 8.80 -0.13
N GLU A 82 16.47 9.61 -0.03
CA GLU A 82 16.53 10.64 1.02
C GLU A 82 15.47 11.69 0.69
N GLU A 83 14.50 11.86 1.58
CA GLU A 83 13.21 12.47 1.27
C GLU A 83 13.33 13.86 0.62
N LEU A 84 12.89 13.94 -0.62
CA LEU A 84 12.29 15.15 -1.15
C LEU A 84 10.86 15.19 -0.61
N ASP A 85 10.44 16.32 -0.04
CA ASP A 85 9.04 16.56 0.29
C ASP A 85 8.19 16.14 -0.91
N VAL A 86 7.34 15.13 -0.74
CA VAL A 86 6.33 14.75 -1.74
C VAL A 86 5.52 16.02 -1.95
N LYS A 87 5.82 16.73 -3.05
CA LYS A 87 5.01 17.84 -3.48
C LYS A 87 3.64 17.24 -3.67
N GLU A 88 2.68 17.78 -2.95
CA GLU A 88 1.27 17.49 -3.18
C GLU A 88 1.05 17.39 -4.69
N GLU A 89 0.25 16.43 -5.16
CA GLU A 89 -0.56 16.72 -6.33
C GLU A 89 -1.28 18.01 -5.97
N VAL A 90 -0.72 19.12 -6.43
CA VAL A 90 -1.16 20.47 -6.14
C VAL A 90 -2.65 20.42 -6.40
N ASN A 91 -3.46 20.65 -5.38
CA ASN A 91 -4.82 21.15 -5.61
C ASN A 91 -4.59 22.32 -6.54
N GLU A 92 -4.92 22.16 -7.83
CA GLU A 92 -4.65 23.15 -8.85
C GLU A 92 -5.23 24.47 -8.34
N ASN A 93 -4.37 25.28 -7.72
CA ASN A 93 -4.66 26.67 -7.49
C ASN A 93 -4.70 27.25 -8.88
N VAL A 94 -5.92 27.64 -9.23
CA VAL A 94 -6.37 28.16 -10.50
C VAL A 94 -5.58 29.41 -10.82
N ASP A 95 -4.42 29.24 -11.44
CA ASP A 95 -3.71 30.33 -12.08
C ASP A 95 -3.17 29.85 -13.44
N ASN A 96 -3.91 30.27 -14.47
CA ASN A 96 -3.53 30.32 -15.88
C ASN A 96 -3.28 29.00 -16.64
N LYS A 97 -4.21 28.05 -16.54
CA LYS A 97 -4.44 27.04 -17.60
C LYS A 97 -5.90 27.06 -18.02
N VAL A 98 -6.15 26.86 -19.31
CA VAL A 98 -7.50 26.61 -19.87
C VAL A 98 -8.17 25.58 -18.97
N ILE A 99 -9.22 25.96 -18.24
CA ILE A 99 -9.91 25.10 -17.28
C ILE A 99 -10.41 23.88 -18.07
N PRO A 100 -9.85 22.67 -17.87
CA PRO A 100 -10.37 21.49 -18.51
C PRO A 100 -11.80 21.28 -18.00
N ASN A 101 -12.70 20.88 -18.89
CA ASN A 101 -14.05 20.54 -18.47
C ASN A 101 -14.02 19.25 -17.64
N TYR A 102 -13.91 19.36 -16.31
CA TYR A 102 -13.73 18.22 -15.40
C TYR A 102 -14.86 17.18 -15.48
N ASP A 103 -16.04 17.55 -15.97
CA ASP A 103 -17.16 16.65 -16.17
C ASP A 103 -16.86 15.57 -17.23
N GLU A 104 -15.97 15.84 -18.19
CA GLU A 104 -15.59 14.87 -19.24
C GLU A 104 -14.81 13.67 -18.71
N TYR A 105 -14.24 13.78 -17.50
CA TYR A 105 -13.45 12.72 -16.86
C TYR A 105 -14.22 11.98 -15.78
N THR A 106 -15.50 12.32 -15.58
CA THR A 106 -16.36 11.57 -14.65
C THR A 106 -16.57 10.15 -15.16
N VAL A 107 -16.45 9.19 -14.26
CA VAL A 107 -16.64 7.77 -14.55
C VAL A 107 -17.90 7.25 -13.87
N ASP A 108 -18.41 6.11 -14.34
CA ASP A 108 -19.53 5.45 -13.69
C ASP A 108 -19.14 4.98 -12.28
N ASN A 109 -19.69 5.66 -11.28
CA ASN A 109 -19.42 5.44 -9.88
C ASN A 109 -20.08 4.18 -9.30
N ASN A 110 -20.76 3.38 -10.13
CA ASN A 110 -21.29 2.07 -9.77
C ASN A 110 -20.34 0.92 -10.11
N VAL A 111 -19.29 1.18 -10.90
CA VAL A 111 -18.30 0.19 -11.28
C VAL A 111 -17.44 -0.16 -10.06
N GLU A 112 -17.30 -1.46 -9.79
CA GLU A 112 -16.46 -1.96 -8.71
C GLU A 112 -15.02 -2.09 -9.17
N HIS A 113 -14.12 -1.44 -8.44
CA HIS A 113 -12.68 -1.53 -8.65
C HIS A 113 -12.01 -2.21 -7.46
N SER A 114 -10.84 -2.78 -7.73
CA SER A 114 -10.03 -3.52 -6.77
C SER A 114 -8.81 -2.74 -6.30
N LEU A 115 -8.25 -3.13 -5.16
CA LEU A 115 -6.99 -2.58 -4.64
C LEU A 115 -5.75 -3.03 -5.46
N TYR A 116 -5.91 -3.83 -6.53
CA TYR A 116 -4.81 -4.21 -7.43
C TYR A 116 -4.59 -3.20 -8.56
N GLU A 117 -5.51 -2.26 -8.75
CA GLU A 117 -5.43 -1.25 -9.82
C GLU A 117 -4.52 -0.09 -9.44
N ASN A 118 -4.02 0.63 -10.45
CA ASN A 118 -3.23 1.84 -10.27
C ASN A 118 -4.14 3.03 -9.97
N PHE A 119 -3.90 3.75 -8.88
CA PHE A 119 -4.73 4.87 -8.44
C PHE A 119 -4.14 6.25 -8.78
N THR A 120 -3.07 6.30 -9.57
CA THR A 120 -2.49 7.58 -10.04
C THR A 120 -3.56 8.36 -10.82
N HIS A 121 -3.76 9.63 -10.49
CA HIS A 121 -4.74 10.52 -11.13
C HIS A 121 -6.22 10.08 -11.03
N ILE A 122 -6.53 9.09 -10.19
CA ILE A 122 -7.90 8.63 -9.94
C ILE A 122 -8.45 9.35 -8.71
N ARG A 123 -9.69 9.85 -8.81
CA ARG A 123 -10.43 10.35 -7.64
C ARG A 123 -11.45 9.34 -7.16
N PRO A 124 -11.46 8.99 -5.86
CA PRO A 124 -12.45 8.08 -5.32
C PRO A 124 -13.82 8.76 -5.19
N PHE A 125 -14.86 7.94 -5.29
CA PHE A 125 -16.23 8.24 -4.92
C PHE A 125 -16.58 7.64 -3.55
N GLY A 126 -16.08 6.44 -3.29
CA GLY A 126 -16.30 5.74 -2.03
C GLY A 126 -15.74 4.32 -2.05
N PHE A 127 -16.00 3.58 -0.98
CA PHE A 127 -15.57 2.20 -0.82
C PHE A 127 -16.58 1.35 -0.04
N LYS A 128 -16.43 0.04 -0.14
CA LYS A 128 -17.15 -0.97 0.66
C LYS A 128 -16.16 -1.93 1.28
N ILE A 129 -16.49 -2.43 2.47
CA ILE A 129 -15.70 -3.43 3.19
C ILE A 129 -16.64 -4.53 3.73
N ASN A 130 -16.34 -5.81 3.49
CA ASN A 130 -17.14 -6.95 3.95
C ASN A 130 -18.64 -6.87 3.58
N ASN A 131 -18.96 -6.47 2.34
CA ASN A 131 -20.33 -6.25 1.86
C ASN A 131 -21.14 -5.21 2.66
N SER A 132 -20.45 -4.24 3.29
CA SER A 132 -21.10 -3.10 3.93
C SER A 132 -21.84 -2.21 2.92
N ARG A 133 -22.63 -1.27 3.44
CA ARG A 133 -23.11 -0.13 2.64
C ARG A 133 -21.91 0.64 2.06
N LEU A 134 -22.14 1.29 0.93
CA LEU A 134 -21.17 2.18 0.32
C LEU A 134 -20.87 3.34 1.29
N ILE A 135 -19.59 3.56 1.56
CA ILE A 135 -19.09 4.64 2.38
C ILE A 135 -18.47 5.66 1.43
N GLN A 136 -19.05 6.86 1.37
CA GLN A 136 -18.54 7.92 0.49
C GLN A 136 -17.18 8.42 0.99
N GLY A 137 -16.27 8.70 0.06
CA GLY A 137 -14.96 9.29 0.32
C GLY A 137 -14.50 10.00 -0.95
N THR A 138 -14.31 11.31 -0.87
CA THR A 138 -14.05 12.15 -2.05
C THR A 138 -12.57 12.35 -2.35
N THR A 139 -11.71 11.98 -1.39
CA THR A 139 -10.25 11.95 -1.50
C THR A 139 -9.71 10.62 -0.98
N TRP A 140 -8.52 10.22 -1.42
CA TRP A 140 -7.89 9.01 -0.89
C TRP A 140 -7.57 9.13 0.60
N GLN A 141 -7.28 10.34 1.09
CA GLN A 141 -7.10 10.63 2.52
C GLN A 141 -8.36 10.32 3.33
N GLU A 142 -9.53 10.76 2.84
CA GLU A 142 -10.81 10.42 3.48
C GLU A 142 -11.08 8.91 3.47
N VAL A 143 -10.74 8.23 2.37
CA VAL A 143 -10.87 6.76 2.26
C VAL A 143 -9.98 6.08 3.31
N LEU A 144 -8.74 6.54 3.49
CA LEU A 144 -7.81 6.03 4.51
C LEU A 144 -8.36 6.23 5.92
N ILE A 145 -8.81 7.45 6.25
CA ILE A 145 -9.34 7.80 7.57
C ILE A 145 -10.56 6.94 7.89
N LYS A 146 -11.55 6.88 7.00
CA LYS A 146 -12.78 6.10 7.22
C LYS A 146 -12.50 4.61 7.30
N THR A 147 -11.56 4.10 6.50
CA THR A 147 -11.12 2.70 6.62
C THR A 147 -10.49 2.45 7.99
N SER A 148 -9.65 3.37 8.45
CA SER A 148 -8.98 3.29 9.74
C SER A 148 -9.98 3.33 10.91
N GLU A 149 -10.99 4.20 10.86
CA GLU A 149 -12.08 4.24 11.85
C GLU A 149 -12.84 2.92 11.94
N ILE A 150 -13.13 2.28 10.80
CA ILE A 150 -13.82 0.98 10.77
C ILE A 150 -12.96 -0.10 11.41
N LEU A 151 -11.67 -0.16 11.06
CA LEU A 151 -10.75 -1.15 11.61
C LEU A 151 -10.49 -0.93 13.11
N PHE A 152 -10.32 0.33 13.53
CA PHE A 152 -10.20 0.71 14.93
C PHE A 152 -11.42 0.25 15.74
N ASN A 153 -12.63 0.47 15.22
CA ASN A 153 -13.86 0.04 15.88
C ASN A 153 -14.00 -1.49 15.92
N LYS A 154 -13.38 -2.22 14.99
CA LYS A 154 -13.39 -3.68 14.95
C LYS A 154 -12.46 -4.30 15.99
N ASP A 155 -11.24 -3.79 16.14
CA ASP A 155 -10.29 -4.24 17.17
C ASP A 155 -9.29 -3.12 17.51
N ARG A 156 -9.58 -2.39 18.59
CA ARG A 156 -8.77 -1.25 19.03
C ARG A 156 -7.34 -1.65 19.37
N THR A 157 -7.18 -2.75 20.11
CA THR A 157 -5.87 -3.21 20.58
C THR A 157 -4.99 -3.57 19.40
N LYS A 158 -5.55 -4.26 18.39
CA LYS A 158 -4.84 -4.54 17.14
C LYS A 158 -4.48 -3.25 16.40
N PHE A 159 -5.39 -2.28 16.31
CA PHE A 159 -5.09 -1.01 15.65
C PHE A 159 -3.95 -0.25 16.33
N PHE A 160 -3.96 -0.14 17.67
CA PHE A 160 -2.88 0.52 18.41
C PHE A 160 -1.52 -0.17 18.22
N SER A 161 -1.50 -1.49 18.00
CA SER A 161 -0.24 -2.21 17.74
C SER A 161 0.49 -1.72 16.48
N PHE A 162 -0.22 -1.06 15.55
CA PHE A 162 0.35 -0.54 14.30
C PHE A 162 1.43 0.52 14.54
N GLU A 163 1.34 1.31 15.61
CA GLU A 163 2.38 2.30 15.98
C GLU A 163 3.76 1.65 16.20
N SER A 164 3.78 0.41 16.70
CA SER A 164 4.99 -0.35 17.00
C SER A 164 5.39 -1.34 15.90
N ASN A 165 4.52 -1.57 14.91
CA ASN A 165 4.75 -2.55 13.86
C ASN A 165 5.56 -1.93 12.71
N LYS A 166 6.78 -2.45 12.50
CA LYS A 166 7.68 -1.96 11.42
C LYS A 166 7.09 -2.13 10.03
N ASN A 167 6.27 -3.16 9.79
CA ASN A 167 5.66 -3.39 8.47
C ASN A 167 4.50 -2.41 8.18
N MET A 168 3.99 -1.72 9.21
CA MET A 168 2.90 -0.75 9.13
C MET A 168 3.35 0.69 8.98
N ASN A 169 4.63 0.95 9.14
CA ASN A 169 5.19 2.29 9.09
C ASN A 169 6.23 2.35 7.98
N GLY A 170 6.51 3.57 7.50
CA GLY A 170 7.64 3.78 6.62
C GLY A 170 8.95 3.45 7.33
N LYS A 171 10.01 3.23 6.55
CA LYS A 171 11.36 2.93 7.05
C LYS A 171 11.89 4.00 8.02
N LYS A 172 11.57 5.28 7.74
CA LYS A 172 11.98 6.44 8.54
C LYS A 172 10.80 7.15 9.22
N ASN A 173 9.63 7.17 8.59
CA ASN A 173 8.44 7.87 9.09
C ASN A 173 7.45 6.92 9.75
N LYS A 174 6.86 7.39 10.85
CA LYS A 174 5.72 6.72 11.46
C LYS A 174 4.46 7.13 10.72
N TYR A 175 3.72 6.15 10.22
CA TYR A 175 2.39 6.37 9.67
C TYR A 175 1.35 6.41 10.78
N PHE A 176 1.55 5.69 11.88
CA PHE A 176 0.65 5.65 13.03
C PHE A 176 1.39 6.11 14.29
N CYS A 177 0.81 7.05 15.04
CA CYS A 177 1.40 7.52 16.30
C CYS A 177 0.32 8.02 17.26
N CYS A 178 0.50 7.81 18.56
CA CYS A 178 -0.37 8.40 19.58
C CYS A 178 -0.09 9.90 19.81
N LYS A 179 0.96 10.45 19.19
CA LYS A 179 1.38 11.86 19.27
C LYS A 179 1.51 12.44 17.87
N THR A 180 1.41 13.76 17.76
CA THR A 180 1.59 14.48 16.49
C THR A 180 3.06 14.64 16.08
N GLU A 181 4.00 14.45 17.02
CA GLU A 181 5.44 14.59 16.77
C GLU A 181 5.94 13.50 15.82
N GLY A 182 6.58 13.92 14.72
CA GLY A 182 7.18 13.02 13.74
C GLY A 182 6.23 12.46 12.68
N ILE A 183 4.99 12.99 12.57
CA ILE A 183 4.03 12.67 11.50
C ILE A 183 3.83 13.88 10.61
N ARG A 184 3.86 13.70 9.28
CA ARG A 184 3.45 14.74 8.32
C ARG A 184 1.96 14.69 8.10
N LYS A 185 1.28 15.85 8.09
CA LYS A 185 -0.18 15.97 8.00
C LYS A 185 -0.93 14.95 8.87
N PRO A 186 -0.72 14.99 10.20
CA PRO A 186 -1.38 14.07 11.11
C PRO A 186 -2.88 14.30 11.13
N GLU A 187 -3.66 13.28 10.79
CA GLU A 187 -5.11 13.28 10.93
C GLU A 187 -5.53 12.38 12.09
N LEU A 188 -6.39 12.91 12.94
CA LEU A 188 -6.81 12.21 14.16
C LEU A 188 -7.92 11.21 13.84
N VAL A 189 -7.67 9.94 14.12
CA VAL A 189 -8.63 8.84 13.94
C VAL A 189 -9.21 8.44 15.29
N ALA A 190 -10.54 8.37 15.33
CA ALA A 190 -11.32 7.95 16.50
C ALA A 190 -10.91 8.66 17.81
N ASN A 191 -10.49 9.92 17.72
CA ASN A 191 -10.00 10.75 18.83
C ASN A 191 -8.87 10.11 19.66
N SER A 192 -8.11 9.17 19.09
CA SER A 192 -7.19 8.33 19.87
C SER A 192 -5.80 8.17 19.27
N ILE A 193 -5.68 8.15 17.93
CA ILE A 193 -4.41 7.89 17.24
C ILE A 193 -4.31 8.76 15.98
N TYR A 194 -3.13 9.26 15.67
CA TYR A 194 -2.86 10.04 14.47
C TYR A 194 -2.37 9.15 13.34
N ILE A 195 -2.78 9.48 12.11
CA ILE A 195 -2.36 8.82 10.88
C ILE A 195 -1.73 9.84 9.92
N GLU A 196 -0.61 9.48 9.29
CA GLU A 196 -0.01 10.25 8.19
C GLU A 196 -0.90 10.17 6.94
N THR A 197 -1.29 11.33 6.39
CA THR A 197 -2.15 11.41 5.19
C THR A 197 -1.45 12.06 3.99
N ASN A 198 -0.19 12.46 4.14
CA ASN A 198 0.60 13.04 3.06
C ASN A 198 1.19 11.96 2.13
N MET A 199 0.30 11.26 1.42
CA MET A 199 0.65 10.09 0.61
C MET A 199 -0.05 10.14 -0.76
N SER A 200 0.55 9.51 -1.77
CA SER A 200 -0.07 9.29 -3.07
C SER A 200 -1.28 8.35 -2.96
N GLY A 201 -2.16 8.34 -3.97
CA GLY A 201 -3.28 7.38 -4.02
C GLY A 201 -2.81 5.92 -3.99
N ASN A 202 -1.66 5.63 -4.62
CA ASN A 202 -1.05 4.30 -4.58
C ASN A 202 -0.48 3.95 -3.20
N ALA A 203 0.19 4.90 -2.54
CA ALA A 203 0.72 4.69 -1.20
C ALA A 203 -0.40 4.46 -0.18
N ILE A 204 -1.48 5.23 -0.27
CA ILE A 204 -2.69 5.01 0.56
C ILE A 204 -3.30 3.63 0.28
N ARG A 205 -3.43 3.23 -0.98
CA ARG A 205 -3.91 1.89 -1.37
C ARG A 205 -3.03 0.79 -0.77
N ASN A 206 -1.70 0.93 -0.85
CA ASN A 206 -0.75 -0.02 -0.29
C ASN A 206 -0.90 -0.13 1.25
N LEU A 207 -1.05 1.01 1.92
CA LEU A 207 -1.30 1.07 3.36
C LEU A 207 -2.62 0.38 3.74
N ILE A 208 -3.69 0.61 2.97
CA ILE A 208 -4.98 -0.07 3.16
C ILE A 208 -4.81 -1.59 3.01
N ILE A 209 -4.09 -2.06 1.99
CA ILE A 209 -3.81 -3.51 1.81
C ILE A 209 -3.11 -4.08 3.06
N LYS A 210 -2.04 -3.42 3.52
CA LYS A 210 -1.31 -3.83 4.74
C LYS A 210 -2.26 -3.92 5.94
N MET A 211 -3.09 -2.91 6.16
CA MET A 211 -4.09 -2.90 7.24
C MET A 211 -5.09 -4.06 7.12
N LEU A 212 -5.67 -4.30 5.94
CA LEU A 212 -6.65 -5.38 5.74
C LEU A 212 -6.05 -6.76 6.03
N LYS A 213 -4.80 -6.99 5.61
CA LYS A 213 -4.07 -8.24 5.89
C LYS A 213 -3.95 -8.53 7.39
N GLN A 214 -3.58 -7.55 8.21
CA GLN A 214 -3.48 -7.73 9.68
C GLN A 214 -4.82 -8.06 10.34
N TYR A 215 -5.93 -7.66 9.72
CA TYR A 215 -7.28 -8.00 10.16
C TYR A 215 -7.81 -9.30 9.54
N GLY A 216 -7.03 -9.98 8.70
CA GLY A 216 -7.46 -11.18 7.98
C GLY A 216 -8.61 -10.92 7.00
N ILE A 217 -8.76 -9.67 6.53
CA ILE A 217 -9.80 -9.28 5.58
C ILE A 217 -9.28 -9.53 4.17
N LYS A 218 -10.05 -10.26 3.37
CA LYS A 218 -9.66 -10.53 1.98
C LYS A 218 -9.74 -9.25 1.17
N LEU A 219 -8.74 -9.03 0.30
CA LEU A 219 -8.72 -7.86 -0.58
C LEU A 219 -9.91 -7.86 -1.56
N SER A 220 -10.47 -9.02 -1.88
CA SER A 220 -11.71 -9.15 -2.67
C SER A 220 -12.92 -8.49 -2.01
N ASP A 221 -12.91 -8.41 -0.68
CA ASP A 221 -14.02 -7.91 0.14
C ASP A 221 -13.93 -6.40 0.36
N TYR A 222 -12.88 -5.77 -0.17
CA TYR A 222 -12.71 -4.32 -0.21
C TYR A 222 -12.85 -3.83 -1.66
N LYS A 223 -13.92 -3.07 -1.92
CA LYS A 223 -14.21 -2.48 -3.23
C LYS A 223 -14.08 -0.97 -3.17
N VAL A 224 -13.46 -0.38 -4.17
CA VAL A 224 -13.43 1.07 -4.35
C VAL A 224 -14.26 1.44 -5.57
N TYR A 225 -14.81 2.65 -5.54
CA TYR A 225 -15.63 3.22 -6.59
C TYR A 225 -15.03 4.56 -6.94
N PHE A 226 -14.94 4.86 -8.24
CA PHE A 226 -14.28 6.07 -8.71
C PHE A 226 -15.29 7.14 -9.08
N ARG A 227 -14.89 8.39 -8.87
CA ARG A 227 -15.65 9.56 -9.31
C ARG A 227 -15.13 10.05 -10.66
N ALA A 228 -13.81 10.07 -10.83
CA ALA A 228 -13.17 10.55 -12.03
C ALA A 228 -11.82 9.87 -12.26
N ASP A 229 -11.44 9.74 -13.53
CA ASP A 229 -10.13 9.26 -13.97
C ASP A 229 -9.49 10.29 -14.89
N TYR A 230 -8.43 10.94 -14.41
CA TYR A 230 -7.70 11.98 -15.14
C TYR A 230 -6.46 11.45 -15.87
N SER A 231 -6.32 10.13 -16.02
CA SER A 231 -5.16 9.53 -16.69
C SER A 231 -4.93 10.06 -18.11
N SER A 232 -5.99 10.44 -18.83
CA SER A 232 -5.90 11.00 -20.18
C SER A 232 -5.37 12.45 -20.23
N LEU A 233 -5.47 13.21 -19.14
CA LEU A 233 -4.96 14.59 -19.08
C LEU A 233 -3.45 14.65 -18.87
N ASN A 234 -2.87 13.59 -18.28
CA ASN A 234 -1.47 13.54 -17.87
C ASN A 234 -0.63 12.62 -18.78
N LYS A 235 -1.01 12.50 -20.06
CA LYS A 235 -0.25 11.78 -21.09
C LYS A 235 0.86 12.63 -21.69
#